data_AF-A0A0C9VZA3-F1
#
_entry.id   AF-A0A0C9VZA3-F1
#
_cell.length_a   1.000
_cell.length_b   1.000
_cell.length_c   1.000
_cell.angle_alpha   90.00
_cell.angle_beta   90.00
_cell.angle_gamma   90.00
#
_symmetry.space_group_name_H-M   'P 1'
#
loop_
_entity.id
_entity.type
_entity.pdbx_description
1 polymer ?
#
loop_
_entity_poly.entity_id
_entity_poly.type
_entity_poly.pdbx_seq_one_letter_code
_entity_poly.pdbx_strand_id
1 'polypeptide(L)'
;MADKAMTYTEEEQIEEAIHFANIVATFEHYEQHSISANVRRRKDFLRLPEEDRKLLEEIGWKHKLDAVDKAIQANSAFLHKVVADPSIF
;
A
#
# COMPACT_ATOMS: atom_id res chain seq x y z
N MET A 1 -16.20 11.78 -42.59
CA MET A 1 -14.99 12.00 -41.78
C MET A 1 -14.88 10.79 -40.88
N ALA A 2 -14.07 9.82 -41.27
CA ALA A 2 -13.98 8.54 -40.58
C ALA A 2 -13.21 8.74 -39.28
N ASP A 3 -13.89 8.39 -38.20
CA ASP A 3 -13.39 8.31 -36.83
C ASP A 3 -12.14 7.43 -36.83
N LYS A 4 -10.98 8.05 -36.58
CA LYS A 4 -9.70 7.36 -36.50
C LYS A 4 -9.70 6.64 -35.17
N ALA A 5 -10.29 5.44 -35.15
CA ALA A 5 -10.09 4.47 -34.08
C ALA A 5 -8.57 4.39 -33.84
N MET A 6 -8.15 4.85 -32.67
CA MET A 6 -6.77 4.81 -32.23
C MET A 6 -6.45 3.34 -31.93
N THR A 7 -6.21 2.55 -32.98
CA THR A 7 -5.83 1.15 -32.84
C THR A 7 -4.36 1.13 -32.43
N TYR A 8 -4.13 0.90 -31.13
CA TYR A 8 -2.81 0.62 -30.59
C TYR A 8 -2.16 -0.56 -31.31
N THR A 9 -0.85 -0.49 -31.46
CA THR A 9 -0.02 -1.60 -31.93
C THR A 9 -0.09 -2.77 -30.95
N GLU A 10 0.24 -3.97 -31.42
CA GLU A 10 0.30 -5.17 -30.57
C GLU A 10 1.30 -5.00 -29.41
N GLU A 11 2.43 -4.32 -29.67
CA GLU A 11 3.43 -4.02 -28.64
C GLU A 11 2.87 -3.10 -27.54
N GLU A 12 2.14 -2.04 -27.91
CA GLU A 12 1.51 -1.12 -26.95
C GLU A 12 0.44 -1.83 -26.10
N GLN A 13 -0.33 -2.75 -26.69
CA GLN A 13 -1.33 -3.54 -25.96
C GLN A 13 -0.68 -4.49 -24.94
N ILE A 14 0.45 -5.11 -25.31
CA ILE A 14 1.21 -5.98 -24.40
C ILE A 14 1.82 -5.15 -23.26
N GLU A 15 2.41 -3.99 -23.57
CA GLU A 15 2.98 -3.10 -22.56
C GLU A 15 1.91 -2.63 -21.57
N GLU A 16 0.73 -2.23 -22.06
CA GLU A 16 -0.40 -1.84 -21.23
C GLU A 16 -0.87 -2.99 -20.31
N ALA A 17 -0.99 -4.21 -20.84
CA ALA A 17 -1.37 -5.38 -20.05
C ALA A 17 -0.34 -5.70 -18.94
N ILE A 18 0.95 -5.59 -19.23
CA ILE A 18 2.03 -5.76 -18.24
C ILE A 18 1.94 -4.67 -17.18
N HIS A 19 1.75 -3.42 -17.59
CA HIS A 19 1.65 -2.30 -16.67
C HIS A 19 0.44 -2.45 -15.75
N PHE A 20 -0.72 -2.83 -16.30
CA PHE A 20 -1.94 -3.11 -15.55
C PHE A 20 -1.70 -4.20 -14.49
N ALA A 21 -1.11 -5.33 -14.88
CA ALA A 21 -0.78 -6.41 -13.95
C ALA A 21 0.13 -5.94 -12.80
N ASN A 22 1.11 -5.07 -13.08
CA ASN A 22 1.98 -4.50 -12.05
C ASN A 22 1.23 -3.59 -11.08
N ILE A 23 0.27 -2.79 -11.57
CA ILE A 23 -0.55 -1.92 -10.72
C ILE A 23 -1.45 -2.75 -9.80
N VAL A 24 -2.12 -3.77 -10.35
CA VAL A 24 -2.95 -4.70 -9.56
C VAL A 24 -2.11 -5.37 -8.48
N ALA A 25 -0.96 -5.95 -8.85
CA ALA A 25 -0.06 -6.58 -7.89
C ALA A 25 0.40 -5.58 -6.82
N THR A 26 0.66 -4.32 -7.17
CA THR A 26 1.06 -3.29 -6.20
C THR A 26 -0.03 -3.04 -5.15
N PHE A 27 -1.30 -3.00 -5.55
CA PHE A 27 -2.41 -2.86 -4.61
C PHE A 27 -2.56 -4.08 -3.71
N GLU A 28 -2.41 -5.30 -4.24
CA GLU A 28 -2.44 -6.53 -3.44
C GLU A 28 -1.31 -6.62 -2.41
N HIS A 29 -0.11 -6.11 -2.73
CA HIS A 29 1.04 -6.14 -1.83
C HIS A 29 1.07 -5.00 -0.79
N TYR A 30 0.14 -4.04 -0.87
CA TYR A 30 0.10 -2.86 -0.02
C TYR A 30 0.13 -3.21 1.48
N GLU A 31 -0.70 -4.16 1.90
CA GLU A 31 -0.86 -4.51 3.31
C GLU A 31 0.43 -5.08 3.88
N GLN A 32 0.99 -6.10 3.22
CA GLN A 32 2.23 -6.74 3.64
C GLN A 32 3.39 -5.73 3.72
N HIS A 33 3.53 -4.88 2.71
CA HIS A 33 4.56 -3.86 2.69
C HIS A 33 4.40 -2.87 3.86
N SER A 34 3.18 -2.36 4.06
CA SER A 34 2.87 -1.36 5.08
C SER A 34 3.03 -1.90 6.50
N ILE A 35 2.54 -3.11 6.77
CA ILE A 35 2.71 -3.79 8.06
C ILE A 35 4.19 -4.03 8.35
N SER A 36 4.97 -4.48 7.36
CA SER A 36 6.41 -4.71 7.51
C SER A 36 7.14 -3.43 7.94
N ALA A 37 6.77 -2.28 7.37
CA ALA A 37 7.30 -0.99 7.77
C ALA A 37 6.89 -0.60 9.20
N ASN A 38 5.66 -0.90 9.63
CA ASN A 38 5.21 -0.61 11.00
C ASN A 38 5.88 -1.53 12.04
N VAL A 39 6.06 -2.81 11.72
CA VAL A 39 6.85 -3.76 12.52
C VAL A 39 8.30 -3.29 12.67
N ARG A 40 8.90 -2.74 11.60
CA ARG A 40 10.25 -2.15 11.70
C ARG A 40 10.28 -1.00 12.71
N ARG A 41 9.29 -0.10 12.71
CA ARG A 41 9.19 0.98 13.70
C ARG A 41 9.10 0.46 15.14
N ARG A 42 8.37 -0.64 15.37
CA ARG A 42 8.34 -1.31 16.68
C ARG A 42 9.71 -1.84 17.08
N LYS A 43 10.44 -2.47 16.16
CA LYS A 43 11.81 -2.96 16.40
C LYS A 43 12.79 -1.80 16.66
N ASP A 44 12.69 -0.72 15.89
CA ASP A 44 13.55 0.45 16.05
C ASP A 44 13.31 1.15 17.40
N PHE A 45 12.05 1.21 17.86
CA PHE A 45 11.72 1.69 19.21
C PHE A 45 12.45 0.90 20.31
N LEU A 46 12.55 -0.42 20.19
CA LEU A 46 13.25 -1.26 21.17
C LEU A 46 14.77 -1.05 21.19
N ARG A 47 15.34 -0.45 20.13
CA ARG A 47 16.77 -0.14 20.04
C ARG A 47 17.14 1.20 20.68
N LEU A 48 16.16 2.03 21.03
CA LEU A 48 16.39 3.32 21.67
C LEU A 48 16.85 3.15 23.13
N PRO A 49 17.61 4.10 23.69
CA PRO A 49 17.85 4.19 25.13
C PRO A 49 16.56 4.22 25.95
N GLU A 50 16.63 3.81 27.22
CA GLU A 50 15.44 3.72 28.08
C GLU A 50 14.72 5.06 28.27
N GLU A 51 15.47 6.14 28.46
CA GLU A 51 14.91 7.48 28.67
C GLU A 51 14.13 7.98 27.44
N ASP A 52 14.64 7.72 26.24
CA ASP A 52 13.95 8.06 24.99
C ASP A 52 12.69 7.22 24.78
N ARG A 53 12.72 5.94 25.18
CA ARG A 53 11.53 5.07 25.15
C ARG A 53 10.46 5.56 26.11
N LYS A 54 10.84 6.00 27.32
CA LYS A 54 9.89 6.57 28.31
C LYS A 54 9.20 7.81 27.75
N LEU A 55 9.96 8.75 27.17
CA LEU A 55 9.39 9.95 26.55
C LEU A 55 8.36 9.62 25.46
N LEU A 56 8.68 8.63 24.61
CA LEU A 56 7.77 8.17 23.56
C LEU A 56 6.53 7.44 24.14
N GLU A 57 6.68 6.70 25.23
CA GLU A 57 5.58 6.04 25.92
C GLU A 57 4.62 7.06 26.56
N GLU A 58 5.14 8.13 27.16
CA GLU A 58 4.36 9.21 27.76
C GLU A 58 3.43 9.90 26.74
N ILE A 59 3.89 10.05 25.50
CA ILE A 59 3.08 10.61 24.41
C ILE A 59 2.22 9.57 23.67
N GLY A 60 2.17 8.32 24.15
CA GLY A 60 1.32 7.28 23.58
C GLY A 60 1.82 6.71 22.25
N TRP A 61 3.13 6.69 22.00
CA TRP A 61 3.72 6.18 20.75
C TRP A 61 3.25 4.77 20.37
N LYS A 62 3.16 3.85 21.34
CA LYS A 62 2.69 2.48 21.10
C LYS A 62 1.25 2.44 20.60
N HIS A 63 0.36 3.22 21.22
CA HIS A 63 -1.04 3.34 20.78
C HIS A 63 -1.13 3.87 19.33
N LYS A 64 -0.26 4.82 18.96
CA LYS A 64 -0.17 5.28 17.57
C LYS A 64 0.19 4.15 16.61
N LEU A 65 1.15 3.30 16.95
CA LEU A 65 1.51 2.16 16.08
C LEU A 65 0.36 1.16 15.92
N ASP A 66 -0.42 0.91 16.98
CA ASP A 66 -1.60 0.03 16.92
C ASP A 66 -2.72 0.65 16.07
N ALA A 67 -2.91 1.98 16.17
CA ALA A 67 -3.85 2.70 15.32
C ALA A 67 -3.43 2.67 13.84
N VAL A 68 -2.13 2.72 13.57
CA VAL A 68 -1.58 2.59 12.21
C VAL A 68 -1.87 1.20 11.64
N ASP A 69 -1.72 0.12 12.41
CA ASP A 69 -2.05 -1.23 11.92
C ASP A 69 -3.53 -1.33 11.48
N LYS A 70 -4.45 -0.77 12.27
CA LYS A 70 -5.88 -0.71 11.93
C LYS A 70 -6.14 0.12 10.66
N ALA A 71 -5.44 1.26 10.52
CA ALA A 71 -5.57 2.10 9.33
C ALA A 71 -5.04 1.39 8.08
N ILE A 72 -3.93 0.64 8.19
CA ILE A 72 -3.40 -0.18 7.10
C ILE A 72 -4.42 -1.23 6.66
N GLN A 73 -5.07 -1.91 7.60
CA GLN A 73 -6.12 -2.89 7.28
C GLN A 73 -7.33 -2.25 6.59
N ALA A 74 -7.77 -1.08 7.07
CA ALA A 74 -8.87 -0.34 6.44
C ALA A 74 -8.53 0.08 4.99
N ASN A 75 -7.29 0.55 4.76
CA ASN A 75 -6.81 0.91 3.44
C ASN A 75 -6.69 -0.32 2.53
N SER A 76 -6.17 -1.44 3.04
CA SER A 76 -6.10 -2.72 2.33
C SER A 76 -7.48 -3.19 1.88
N ALA A 77 -8.47 -3.14 2.78
CA ALA A 77 -9.84 -3.49 2.47
C ALA A 77 -10.46 -2.60 1.38
N PHE A 78 -10.06 -1.33 1.31
CA PHE A 78 -10.44 -0.44 0.21
C PHE A 78 -9.75 -0.82 -1.11
N LEU A 79 -8.43 -1.05 -1.09
CA LEU A 79 -7.66 -1.43 -2.28
C LEU A 79 -8.10 -2.77 -2.86
N HIS A 80 -8.50 -3.74 -2.04
CA HIS A 80 -9.10 -4.99 -2.54
C HIS A 80 -10.42 -4.75 -3.28
N LYS A 81 -11.22 -3.74 -2.90
CA LYS A 81 -12.43 -3.38 -3.65
C LYS A 81 -12.10 -2.74 -4.98
N VAL A 82 -11.04 -1.95 -5.03
CA VAL A 82 -10.51 -1.35 -6.28
C VAL A 82 -10.08 -2.47 -7.23
N VAL A 83 -9.25 -3.42 -6.77
CA VAL A 83 -8.80 -4.55 -7.61
C VAL A 83 -9.96 -5.45 -8.05
N ALA A 84 -10.99 -5.63 -7.20
CA ALA A 84 -12.14 -6.48 -7.49
C ALA A 84 -13.16 -5.86 -8.47
N ASP A 85 -13.02 -4.57 -8.79
CA ASP A 85 -13.88 -3.89 -9.76
C ASP A 85 -13.07 -3.51 -11.00
N PRO A 86 -13.05 -4.36 -12.05
CA PRO A 86 -12.33 -4.06 -13.28
C PRO A 86 -12.85 -2.82 -14.02
N SER A 87 -14.05 -2.30 -13.68
CA SER A 87 -14.68 -1.19 -14.42
C SER A 87 -14.09 0.19 -14.10
N ILE A 88 -13.25 0.27 -13.05
CA ILE A 88 -12.56 1.52 -12.67
C ILE A 88 -11.23 1.72 -13.41
N PHE A 89 -10.83 0.76 -14.24
CA PHE A 89 -9.63 0.77 -15.08
C PHE A 89 -10.05 0.77 -16.55
#